data_AF-A0A151NN32-F1
#
_entry.id   AF-A0A151NN32-F1
#
_cell.length_a   1.000
_cell.length_b   1.000
_cell.length_c   1.000
_cell.angle_alpha   90.00
_cell.angle_beta   90.00
_cell.angle_gamma   90.00
#
_symmetry.space_group_name_H-M   'P 1'
#
loop_
_entity.id
_entity.type
_entity.pdbx_description
1 polymer ?
#
loop_
_entity_poly.entity_id
_entity_poly.type
_entity_poly.pdbx_seq_one_letter_code
_entity_poly.pdbx_strand_id
1 'polypeptide(L)'
;MSLLNYIDCQRSSKQIKSQPPTHKKKILQGAENQYKHRRGCFTKKMNIEKYFSRTGYKGSYDKQDLETLTAVFQHHIRAVPFENLSIHCGETITLELDQVYNKIVMKRRGGWCMENNQLLNWVLKTLGYDTTILGAYVYNPQQNTYATRMTHLLIKVVIGGKAYIVDAGFGVSGQMWQPMELISGKDQPQIPGIFRFTENDGVWYNEKIRRKQYIPNQHFSDSDLLEKRLCRKLYFFSLEPRTVADFQFQCTYLQTSPDSLFTKKSICSIQTTNGFRALIGWTLIETTYNYKEDMDVVEFTTLQEEEVEKTLEDKFNIALERKLVPINDKGAYKI
;
A
#
# COMPACT_ATOMS: atom_id res chain seq x y z
N MET A 1 52.37 -44.76 14.63
CA MET A 1 53.80 -44.43 14.39
C MET A 1 53.83 -42.99 13.90
N SER A 2 54.38 -41.94 14.53
CA SER A 2 55.36 -41.72 15.61
C SER A 2 55.03 -40.33 16.25
N LEU A 3 54.94 -40.18 17.58
CA LEU A 3 55.96 -39.63 18.53
C LEU A 3 56.52 -38.25 18.10
N LEU A 4 56.12 -37.15 18.75
CA LEU A 4 56.68 -36.47 19.96
C LEU A 4 57.59 -35.29 19.59
N ASN A 5 57.31 -34.08 20.11
CA ASN A 5 58.17 -33.41 21.08
C ASN A 5 57.62 -32.05 21.57
N TYR A 6 57.56 -31.97 22.90
CA TYR A 6 57.44 -30.79 23.76
C TYR A 6 58.78 -30.04 23.81
N ILE A 7 58.79 -28.70 23.80
CA ILE A 7 59.73 -27.88 24.60
C ILE A 7 59.01 -26.64 25.12
N ASP A 8 59.10 -26.50 26.43
CA ASP A 8 58.62 -25.42 27.29
C ASP A 8 59.77 -24.40 27.49
N CYS A 9 59.49 -23.10 27.58
CA CYS A 9 60.43 -22.15 28.20
C CYS A 9 59.72 -20.92 28.75
N GLN A 10 59.69 -20.82 30.09
CA GLN A 10 59.22 -19.68 30.85
C GLN A 10 60.31 -18.61 31.07
N ARG A 11 59.81 -17.40 31.41
CA ARG A 11 60.40 -16.28 32.17
C ARG A 11 60.99 -15.12 31.36
N SER A 12 60.35 -13.96 31.46
CA SER A 12 60.87 -12.86 32.30
C SER A 12 59.92 -11.66 32.30
N SER A 13 59.59 -11.20 33.50
CA SER A 13 58.79 -10.02 33.79
C SER A 13 59.61 -8.73 33.66
N LYS A 14 59.07 -7.73 32.96
CA LYS A 14 59.40 -6.31 33.21
C LYS A 14 58.13 -5.47 33.19
N GLN A 15 57.75 -4.99 34.38
CA GLN A 15 56.85 -3.86 34.56
C GLN A 15 57.47 -2.61 33.94
N ILE A 16 56.73 -1.94 33.07
CA ILE A 16 56.94 -0.53 32.76
C ILE A 16 55.64 0.20 33.11
N LYS A 17 55.70 1.01 34.18
CA LYS A 17 54.69 2.03 34.46
C LYS A 17 55.00 3.23 33.56
N SER A 18 54.03 3.67 32.75
CA SER A 18 54.04 5.00 32.16
C SER A 18 52.61 5.55 32.04
N GLN A 19 52.50 6.84 32.31
CA GLN A 19 51.33 7.70 32.57
C GLN A 19 50.19 7.66 31.54
N PRO A 20 48.96 8.10 31.92
CA PRO A 20 47.77 7.97 31.08
C PRO A 20 47.73 9.06 29.98
N PRO A 21 47.48 8.72 28.70
CA PRO A 21 47.22 9.72 27.70
C PRO A 21 45.77 10.21 27.81
N THR A 22 45.62 11.46 28.25
CA THR A 22 44.41 12.29 28.33
C THR A 22 43.76 12.63 26.97
N HIS A 23 43.91 11.77 25.95
CA HIS A 23 43.44 12.04 24.59
C HIS A 23 42.23 11.22 24.12
N LYS A 24 41.72 10.27 24.91
CA LYS A 24 40.51 9.49 24.52
C LYS A 24 39.16 10.16 24.83
N LYS A 25 39.13 11.29 25.56
CA LYS A 25 37.87 12.01 25.87
C LYS A 25 37.40 13.00 24.79
N LYS A 26 38.27 13.40 23.84
CA LYS A 26 37.88 14.32 22.74
C LYS A 26 37.33 13.63 21.48
N ILE A 27 37.57 12.33 21.31
CA ILE A 27 37.07 11.58 20.13
C ILE A 27 35.62 11.09 20.35
N LEU A 28 35.21 10.84 21.60
CA LEU A 28 33.84 10.43 21.93
C LEU A 28 32.84 11.61 21.93
N GLN A 29 33.26 12.84 22.26
CA GLN A 29 32.41 14.04 22.14
C GLN A 29 32.19 14.49 20.68
N GLY A 30 33.13 14.20 19.77
CA GLY A 30 32.96 14.45 18.33
C GLY A 30 31.98 13.48 17.67
N ALA A 31 31.99 12.21 18.10
CA ALA A 31 31.07 11.19 17.61
C ALA A 31 29.64 11.37 18.14
N GLU A 32 29.46 11.75 19.41
CA GLU A 32 28.12 12.03 19.96
C GLU A 32 27.47 13.28 19.35
N ASN A 33 28.25 14.28 18.94
CA ASN A 33 27.73 15.46 18.23
C ASN A 33 27.45 15.21 16.74
N GLN A 34 28.13 14.25 16.10
CA GLN A 34 27.76 13.80 14.75
C GLN A 34 26.53 12.88 14.74
N TYR A 35 26.28 12.12 15.82
CA TYR A 35 25.09 11.28 15.97
C TYR A 35 23.83 12.06 16.40
N LYS A 36 23.96 13.23 17.02
CA LYS A 36 22.83 14.11 17.35
C LYS A 36 22.38 15.03 16.21
N HIS A 37 23.21 15.23 15.17
CA HIS A 37 22.87 16.06 14.00
C HIS A 37 22.41 15.28 12.76
N ARG A 38 22.19 13.95 12.86
CA ARG A 38 21.53 13.14 11.83
C ARG A 38 20.09 12.74 12.18
N ARG A 39 19.43 13.48 13.08
CA ARG A 39 17.97 13.49 13.18
C ARG A 39 17.44 14.71 12.45
N GLY A 40 16.72 14.47 11.35
CA GLY A 40 15.93 15.50 10.68
C GLY A 40 16.61 16.16 9.48
N CYS A 41 16.66 15.44 8.37
CA CYS A 41 16.34 16.07 7.08
C CYS A 41 14.93 15.61 6.66
N PHE A 42 13.96 15.81 7.56
CA PHE A 42 12.57 15.89 7.13
C PHE A 42 12.48 17.22 6.38
N THR A 43 12.26 17.13 5.08
CA THR A 43 12.08 18.30 4.22
C THR A 43 11.05 19.21 4.88
N LYS A 44 11.32 20.52 4.90
CA LYS A 44 10.43 21.58 5.42
C LYS A 44 9.05 21.66 4.69
N LYS A 45 8.68 20.65 3.90
CA LYS A 45 7.53 20.61 2.96
C LYS A 45 6.38 19.70 3.38
N MET A 46 6.62 18.56 4.03
CA MET A 46 5.56 17.61 4.40
C MET A 46 5.22 17.68 5.89
N ASN A 47 3.93 17.75 6.20
CA ASN A 47 3.41 17.89 7.57
C ASN A 47 2.37 16.79 7.86
N ILE A 48 2.59 16.05 8.94
CA ILE A 48 1.72 14.95 9.39
C ILE A 48 0.32 15.44 9.79
N GLU A 49 0.20 16.63 10.36
CA GLU A 49 -1.09 17.21 10.78
C GLU A 49 -1.99 17.55 9.58
N LYS A 50 -1.39 17.97 8.47
CA LYS A 50 -2.13 18.16 7.22
C LYS A 50 -2.59 16.83 6.64
N TYR A 51 -1.79 15.76 6.77
CA TYR A 51 -2.22 14.41 6.39
C TYR A 51 -3.40 13.94 7.25
N PHE A 52 -3.35 14.13 8.57
CA PHE A 52 -4.48 13.80 9.44
C PHE A 52 -5.71 14.65 9.16
N SER A 53 -5.55 15.93 8.83
CA SER A 53 -6.64 16.78 8.34
C SER A 53 -7.22 16.27 7.01
N ARG A 54 -6.39 15.74 6.11
CA ARG A 54 -6.82 15.15 4.84
C ARG A 54 -7.64 13.87 5.03
N THR A 55 -7.25 13.04 6.00
CA THR A 55 -7.89 11.74 6.28
C THR A 55 -8.98 11.80 7.34
N GLY A 56 -9.12 12.94 8.01
CA GLY A 56 -10.05 13.13 9.11
C GLY A 56 -9.69 12.36 10.38
N TYR A 57 -8.47 11.83 10.49
CA TYR A 57 -8.01 11.13 11.69
C TYR A 57 -7.79 12.14 12.83
N LYS A 58 -8.41 11.90 13.98
CA LYS A 58 -8.34 12.77 15.17
C LYS A 58 -7.92 12.00 16.44
N GLY A 59 -7.54 10.73 16.30
CA GLY A 59 -7.12 9.90 17.43
C GLY A 59 -5.71 10.25 17.90
N SER A 60 -5.35 9.79 19.10
CA SER A 60 -3.95 9.84 19.56
C SER A 60 -3.11 8.85 18.77
N TYR A 61 -1.92 9.30 18.40
CA TYR A 61 -0.91 8.52 17.69
C TYR A 61 0.38 8.37 18.51
N ASP A 62 0.29 8.54 19.83
CA ASP A 62 1.45 8.48 20.75
C ASP A 62 2.00 7.06 20.91
N LYS A 63 1.16 6.05 20.63
CA LYS A 63 1.50 4.63 20.73
C LYS A 63 1.68 4.01 19.35
N GLN A 64 2.71 3.18 19.21
CA GLN A 64 2.96 2.37 18.01
C GLN A 64 2.31 0.98 18.13
N ASP A 65 1.03 0.95 18.50
CA ASP A 65 0.26 -0.30 18.65
C ASP A 65 -0.59 -0.60 17.41
N LEU A 66 -1.23 -1.78 17.41
CA LEU A 66 -2.06 -2.23 16.30
C LEU A 66 -3.38 -1.43 16.19
N GLU A 67 -3.87 -0.88 17.30
CA GLU A 67 -5.11 -0.10 17.35
C GLU A 67 -4.91 1.23 16.60
N THR A 68 -3.87 1.98 16.95
CA THR A 68 -3.49 3.21 16.23
C THR A 68 -3.19 2.93 14.75
N LEU A 69 -2.45 1.85 14.44
CA LEU A 69 -2.16 1.48 13.05
C LEU A 69 -3.45 1.25 12.26
N THR A 70 -4.37 0.47 12.82
CA THR A 70 -5.65 0.13 12.19
C THR A 70 -6.50 1.38 11.99
N ALA A 71 -6.57 2.27 12.98
CA ALA A 71 -7.35 3.49 12.89
C ALA A 71 -6.80 4.45 11.82
N VAL A 72 -5.48 4.68 11.79
CA VAL A 72 -4.83 5.50 10.75
C VAL A 72 -5.05 4.90 9.37
N PHE A 73 -4.91 3.57 9.23
CA PHE A 73 -5.12 2.86 7.98
C PHE A 73 -6.58 2.97 7.48
N GLN A 74 -7.57 2.77 8.35
CA GLN A 74 -8.98 2.89 7.98
C GLN A 74 -9.37 4.31 7.55
N HIS A 75 -8.84 5.31 8.24
CA HIS A 75 -9.02 6.71 7.83
C HIS A 75 -8.38 6.99 6.48
N HIS A 76 -7.22 6.41 6.18
CA HIS A 76 -6.56 6.54 4.88
C HIS A 76 -7.44 5.99 3.75
N ILE A 77 -7.84 4.70 3.82
CA ILE A 77 -8.58 4.03 2.72
C ILE A 77 -9.99 4.59 2.50
N ARG A 78 -10.55 5.32 3.48
CA ARG A 78 -11.85 6.00 3.39
C ARG A 78 -11.75 7.44 2.90
N ALA A 79 -10.56 8.03 2.94
CA ALA A 79 -10.36 9.42 2.54
C ALA A 79 -9.56 9.56 1.24
N VAL A 80 -8.58 8.70 0.99
CA VAL A 80 -7.66 8.75 -0.16
C VAL A 80 -8.08 7.70 -1.19
N PRO A 81 -8.58 8.11 -2.37
CA PRO A 81 -8.98 7.16 -3.40
C PRO A 81 -7.79 6.39 -3.99
N PHE A 82 -8.04 5.14 -4.36
CA PHE A 82 -7.22 4.42 -5.34
C PHE A 82 -7.65 4.88 -6.74
N GLU A 83 -6.77 5.57 -7.47
CA GLU A 83 -7.11 6.17 -8.76
C GLU A 83 -5.91 6.29 -9.71
N ASN A 84 -6.19 6.29 -11.02
CA ASN A 84 -5.20 6.51 -12.08
C ASN A 84 -5.60 7.67 -13.03
N LEU A 85 -6.43 8.60 -12.57
CA LEU A 85 -7.04 9.65 -13.38
C LEU A 85 -6.00 10.60 -13.98
N SER A 86 -4.85 10.76 -13.33
CA SER A 86 -3.73 11.54 -13.88
C SER A 86 -3.34 11.08 -15.30
N ILE A 87 -3.30 9.77 -15.56
CA ILE A 87 -3.00 9.21 -16.90
C ILE A 87 -4.02 9.73 -17.93
N HIS A 88 -5.30 9.72 -17.55
CA HIS A 88 -6.45 10.07 -18.39
C HIS A 88 -6.74 11.58 -18.46
N CYS A 89 -6.01 12.38 -17.68
CA CYS A 89 -5.93 13.84 -17.76
C CYS A 89 -4.65 14.32 -18.51
N GLY A 90 -3.86 13.39 -19.07
CA GLY A 90 -2.59 13.71 -19.72
C GLY A 90 -1.50 14.20 -18.75
N GLU A 91 -1.57 13.79 -17.49
CA GLU A 91 -0.59 14.05 -16.44
C GLU A 91 0.32 12.83 -16.25
N THR A 92 1.58 13.06 -15.91
CA THR A 92 2.52 11.99 -15.56
C THR A 92 2.44 11.67 -14.08
N ILE A 93 2.33 10.40 -13.73
CA ILE A 93 2.47 9.94 -12.35
C ILE A 93 3.96 9.85 -12.00
N THR A 94 4.34 10.45 -10.88
CA THR A 94 5.70 10.45 -10.35
C THR A 94 5.76 9.71 -9.03
N LEU A 95 6.94 9.16 -8.69
CA LEU A 95 7.17 8.50 -7.40
C LEU A 95 7.90 9.41 -6.40
N GLU A 96 8.10 10.68 -6.74
CA GLU A 96 8.71 11.66 -5.85
C GLU A 96 7.78 11.97 -4.67
N LEU A 97 8.16 11.57 -3.47
CA LEU A 97 7.30 11.63 -2.28
C LEU A 97 6.72 13.03 -2.00
N ASP A 98 7.49 14.10 -2.19
CA ASP A 98 7.00 15.48 -2.03
C ASP A 98 5.86 15.81 -3.02
N GLN A 99 5.93 15.29 -4.25
CA GLN A 99 4.88 15.48 -5.26
C GLN A 99 3.65 14.62 -4.96
N VAL A 100 3.86 13.37 -4.55
CA VAL A 100 2.79 12.46 -4.11
C VAL A 100 2.03 13.07 -2.92
N TYR A 101 2.76 13.59 -1.93
CA TYR A 101 2.19 14.29 -0.79
C TYR A 101 1.39 15.52 -1.25
N ASN A 102 1.95 16.36 -2.13
CA ASN A 102 1.23 17.53 -2.61
C ASN A 102 -0.07 17.15 -3.35
N LYS A 103 -0.02 16.13 -4.23
CA LYS A 103 -1.19 15.62 -4.93
C LYS A 103 -2.25 15.11 -3.96
N ILE A 104 -1.90 14.16 -3.09
CA ILE A 104 -2.88 13.47 -2.24
C ILE A 104 -3.36 14.34 -1.08
N VAL A 105 -2.43 15.02 -0.39
CA VAL A 105 -2.74 15.76 0.85
C VAL A 105 -3.19 17.17 0.55
N MET A 106 -2.44 17.92 -0.26
CA MET A 106 -2.74 19.34 -0.51
C MET A 106 -3.84 19.53 -1.55
N LYS A 107 -3.79 18.80 -2.67
CA LYS A 107 -4.81 18.86 -3.75
C LYS A 107 -5.99 17.89 -3.53
N ARG A 108 -6.00 17.16 -2.41
CA ARG A 108 -7.03 16.19 -2.02
C ARG A 108 -7.32 15.09 -3.06
N ARG A 109 -6.37 14.79 -3.95
CA ARG A 109 -6.48 13.69 -4.92
C ARG A 109 -6.27 12.32 -4.26
N GLY A 110 -6.32 11.28 -5.08
CA GLY A 110 -5.88 9.94 -4.72
C GLY A 110 -4.55 9.60 -5.40
N GLY A 111 -4.31 8.31 -5.58
CA GLY A 111 -3.26 7.79 -6.45
C GLY A 111 -3.39 6.28 -6.63
N TRP A 112 -2.52 5.66 -7.40
CA TRP A 112 -2.50 4.19 -7.48
C TRP A 112 -1.64 3.59 -6.35
N CYS A 113 -1.35 2.29 -6.39
CA CYS A 113 -0.69 1.58 -5.29
C CYS A 113 0.67 2.18 -4.88
N MET A 114 1.50 2.59 -5.84
CA MET A 114 2.84 3.12 -5.57
C MET A 114 2.79 4.52 -4.92
N GLU A 115 1.73 5.29 -5.16
CA GLU A 115 1.53 6.60 -4.55
C GLU A 115 0.89 6.45 -3.15
N ASN A 116 -0.21 5.70 -3.06
CA ASN A 116 -0.94 5.45 -1.80
C ASN A 116 -0.04 4.81 -0.75
N ASN A 117 0.58 3.67 -1.08
CA ASN A 117 1.37 2.91 -0.11
C ASN A 117 2.72 3.57 0.18
N GLN A 118 3.30 4.34 -0.74
CA GLN A 118 4.47 5.17 -0.42
C GLN A 118 4.12 6.26 0.59
N LEU A 119 3.01 6.99 0.38
CA LEU A 119 2.56 8.03 1.31
C LEU A 119 2.24 7.43 2.68
N LEU A 120 1.51 6.31 2.72
CA LEU A 120 1.20 5.62 3.96
C LEU A 120 2.47 5.13 4.66
N ASN A 121 3.45 4.60 3.93
CA ASN A 121 4.74 4.20 4.51
C ASN A 121 5.48 5.41 5.13
N TRP A 122 5.46 6.58 4.50
CA TRP A 122 6.00 7.82 5.10
C TRP A 122 5.27 8.19 6.39
N VAL A 123 3.94 8.11 6.42
CA VAL A 123 3.12 8.33 7.62
C VAL A 123 3.55 7.38 8.73
N LEU A 124 3.54 6.08 8.47
CA LEU A 124 3.85 5.06 9.48
C LEU A 124 5.28 5.19 10.02
N LYS A 125 6.26 5.49 9.17
CA LYS A 125 7.64 5.81 9.61
C LYS A 125 7.68 7.05 10.49
N THR A 126 6.92 8.08 10.13
CA THR A 126 6.85 9.33 10.91
C THR A 126 6.24 9.09 12.30
N LEU A 127 5.31 8.15 12.42
CA LEU A 127 4.73 7.72 13.70
C LEU A 127 5.63 6.76 14.50
N GLY A 128 6.77 6.35 13.95
CA GLY A 128 7.75 5.49 14.62
C GLY A 128 7.53 3.99 14.45
N TYR A 129 6.65 3.55 13.55
CA TYR A 129 6.50 2.13 13.23
C TYR A 129 7.72 1.59 12.48
N ASP A 130 8.10 0.34 12.80
CA ASP A 130 9.05 -0.43 12.00
C ASP A 130 8.37 -0.90 10.72
N THR A 131 8.79 -0.35 9.59
CA THR A 131 8.15 -0.56 8.29
C THR A 131 9.14 -0.99 7.22
N THR A 132 8.71 -1.92 6.38
CA THR A 132 9.45 -2.39 5.19
C THR A 132 8.54 -2.30 3.98
N ILE A 133 9.00 -1.66 2.90
CA ILE A 133 8.31 -1.73 1.61
C ILE A 133 8.59 -3.10 0.99
N LEU A 134 7.56 -3.74 0.48
CA LEU A 134 7.63 -5.00 -0.27
C LEU A 134 7.02 -4.81 -1.66
N GLY A 135 7.33 -5.73 -2.55
CA GLY A 135 6.77 -5.76 -3.89
C GLY A 135 6.01 -7.05 -4.18
N ALA A 136 4.93 -6.91 -4.94
CA ALA A 136 3.98 -7.97 -5.22
C ALA A 136 3.63 -8.06 -6.70
N TYR A 137 3.16 -9.24 -7.08
CA TYR A 137 2.79 -9.62 -8.44
C TYR A 137 1.29 -9.87 -8.45
N VAL A 138 0.54 -9.04 -9.17
CA VAL A 138 -0.93 -9.05 -9.14
C VAL A 138 -1.48 -10.19 -9.98
N TYR A 139 -2.50 -10.88 -9.48
CA TYR A 139 -3.21 -11.92 -10.21
C TYR A 139 -4.14 -11.32 -11.27
N ASN A 140 -3.96 -11.72 -12.53
CA ASN A 140 -4.86 -11.39 -13.62
C ASN A 140 -5.91 -12.51 -13.80
N PRO A 141 -7.19 -12.27 -13.46
CA PRO A 141 -8.24 -13.28 -13.57
C PRO A 141 -8.58 -13.66 -15.02
N GLN A 142 -8.35 -12.77 -16.00
CA GLN A 142 -8.61 -13.07 -17.41
C GLN A 142 -7.56 -14.01 -18.00
N GLN A 143 -6.29 -13.77 -17.68
CA GLN A 143 -5.18 -14.62 -18.14
C GLN A 143 -4.92 -15.83 -17.23
N ASN A 144 -5.64 -15.92 -16.11
CA ASN A 144 -5.48 -16.96 -15.09
C ASN A 144 -4.03 -17.12 -14.61
N THR A 145 -3.28 -16.02 -14.53
CA THR A 145 -1.87 -16.00 -14.17
C THR A 145 -1.54 -14.78 -13.34
N TYR A 146 -0.44 -14.82 -12.62
CA TYR A 146 0.11 -13.63 -11.96
C TYR A 146 0.94 -12.82 -12.94
N ALA A 147 1.03 -11.52 -12.71
CA ALA A 147 1.91 -10.63 -13.45
C ALA A 147 3.35 -11.17 -13.43
N THR A 148 4.06 -11.03 -14.54
CA THR A 148 5.48 -11.42 -14.63
C THR A 148 6.42 -10.39 -14.03
N ARG A 149 5.90 -9.21 -13.68
CA ARG A 149 6.64 -8.09 -13.09
C ARG A 149 6.02 -7.71 -11.75
N MET A 150 6.87 -7.18 -10.86
CA MET A 150 6.51 -6.67 -9.55
C MET A 150 5.78 -5.32 -9.69
N THR A 151 4.48 -5.36 -9.96
CA THR A 151 3.66 -4.18 -10.30
C THR A 151 2.93 -3.56 -9.12
N HIS A 152 3.02 -4.14 -7.92
CA HIS A 152 2.28 -3.68 -6.74
C HIS A 152 3.20 -3.44 -5.55
N LEU A 153 3.04 -2.29 -4.89
CA LEU A 153 3.79 -1.91 -3.69
C LEU A 153 2.91 -2.17 -2.48
N LEU A 154 3.42 -2.83 -1.45
CA LEU A 154 2.74 -3.01 -0.15
C LEU A 154 3.72 -2.80 1.02
N ILE A 155 3.20 -2.73 2.24
CA ILE A 155 3.99 -2.40 3.43
C ILE A 155 3.92 -3.56 4.42
N LYS A 156 5.07 -3.98 4.96
CA LYS A 156 5.15 -4.80 6.16
C LYS A 156 5.39 -3.91 7.37
N VAL A 157 4.66 -4.14 8.46
CA VAL A 157 4.81 -3.44 9.74
C VAL A 157 5.09 -4.45 10.85
N VAL A 158 6.06 -4.18 11.73
CA VAL A 158 6.36 -5.03 12.90
C VAL A 158 5.93 -4.34 14.18
N ILE A 159 5.08 -5.01 14.97
CA ILE A 159 4.58 -4.52 16.27
C ILE A 159 4.72 -5.65 17.29
N GLY A 160 5.49 -5.42 18.36
CA GLY A 160 5.68 -6.40 19.43
C GLY A 160 6.19 -7.76 18.93
N GLY A 161 7.06 -7.77 17.91
CA GLY A 161 7.61 -8.99 17.29
C GLY A 161 6.69 -9.66 16.27
N LYS A 162 5.47 -9.17 16.06
CA LYS A 162 4.52 -9.69 15.07
C LYS A 162 4.57 -8.87 13.79
N ALA A 163 4.58 -9.55 12.64
CA ALA A 163 4.56 -8.92 11.33
C ALA A 163 3.13 -8.82 10.79
N TYR A 164 2.79 -7.66 10.24
CA TYR A 164 1.51 -7.38 9.59
C TYR A 164 1.76 -6.82 8.19
N ILE A 165 0.88 -7.13 7.26
CA ILE A 165 0.80 -6.49 5.94
C ILE A 165 -0.24 -5.38 5.99
N VAL A 166 0.14 -4.23 5.46
CA VAL A 166 -0.71 -3.05 5.27
C VAL A 166 -0.64 -2.65 3.81
N ASP A 167 -1.80 -2.51 3.19
CA ASP A 167 -1.93 -2.19 1.77
C ASP A 167 -3.19 -1.34 1.57
N ALA A 168 -3.01 -0.04 1.34
CA ALA A 168 -4.06 0.93 1.02
C ALA A 168 -4.23 1.15 -0.50
N GLY A 169 -3.52 0.36 -1.30
CA GLY A 169 -3.28 0.64 -2.71
C GLY A 169 -3.89 -0.37 -3.67
N PHE A 170 -4.57 -1.42 -3.21
CA PHE A 170 -5.20 -2.41 -4.10
C PHE A 170 -6.58 -1.92 -4.60
N GLY A 171 -7.35 -1.25 -3.74
CA GLY A 171 -8.64 -0.67 -4.10
C GLY A 171 -9.78 -1.67 -4.26
N VAL A 172 -10.94 -1.13 -4.67
CA VAL A 172 -12.17 -1.87 -5.00
C VAL A 172 -12.52 -2.96 -3.96
N SER A 173 -12.97 -4.14 -4.42
CA SER A 173 -13.33 -5.26 -3.54
C SER A 173 -12.12 -6.02 -2.97
N GLY A 174 -10.89 -5.78 -3.46
CA GLY A 174 -9.68 -6.44 -2.95
C GLY A 174 -9.03 -5.71 -1.78
N GLN A 175 -9.54 -4.54 -1.41
CA GLN A 175 -9.02 -3.71 -0.32
C GLN A 175 -9.28 -4.33 1.06
N MET A 176 -8.22 -4.60 1.83
CA MET A 176 -8.31 -4.93 3.26
C MET A 176 -8.69 -3.69 4.09
N TRP A 177 -9.41 -3.88 5.18
CA TRP A 177 -9.82 -2.82 6.12
C TRP A 177 -9.06 -2.84 7.44
N GLN A 178 -8.26 -3.88 7.67
CA GLN A 178 -7.40 -4.01 8.83
C GLN A 178 -6.04 -4.58 8.39
N PRO A 179 -4.93 -4.19 9.05
CA PRO A 179 -3.64 -4.84 8.87
C PRO A 179 -3.78 -6.35 9.02
N MET A 180 -3.24 -7.10 8.07
CA MET A 180 -3.31 -8.57 8.09
C MET A 180 -2.06 -9.16 8.75
N GLU A 181 -2.23 -9.96 9.80
CA GLU A 181 -1.11 -10.65 10.45
C GLU A 181 -0.50 -11.66 9.47
N LEU A 182 0.82 -11.72 9.38
CA LEU A 182 1.55 -12.56 8.44
C LEU A 182 1.65 -14.01 8.96
N ILE A 183 0.52 -14.71 8.96
CA ILE A 183 0.40 -16.12 9.39
C ILE A 183 -0.19 -16.94 8.24
N SER A 184 0.57 -17.95 7.79
CA SER A 184 0.14 -18.85 6.71
C SER A 184 -1.07 -19.69 7.14
N GLY A 185 -2.06 -19.80 6.26
CA GLY A 185 -3.28 -20.59 6.46
C GLY A 185 -4.34 -19.97 7.37
N LYS A 186 -4.05 -18.83 8.03
CA LYS A 186 -4.98 -18.19 8.96
C LYS A 186 -6.06 -17.40 8.22
N ASP A 187 -7.32 -17.75 8.47
CA ASP A 187 -8.46 -16.93 8.08
C ASP A 187 -8.51 -15.64 8.91
N GLN A 188 -8.64 -14.51 8.21
CA GLN A 188 -8.70 -13.18 8.80
C GLN A 188 -10.00 -12.50 8.33
N PRO A 189 -11.13 -12.75 9.03
CA PRO A 189 -12.41 -12.14 8.70
C PRO A 189 -12.37 -10.62 8.86
N GLN A 190 -12.83 -9.90 7.85
CA GLN A 190 -12.98 -8.45 7.85
C GLN A 190 -14.34 -8.08 7.23
N ILE A 191 -14.73 -6.80 7.33
CA ILE A 191 -15.98 -6.33 6.71
C ILE A 191 -16.04 -6.66 5.20
N PRO A 192 -14.98 -6.46 4.39
CA PRO A 192 -15.02 -6.80 2.97
C PRO A 192 -15.16 -8.29 2.65
N GLY A 193 -14.85 -9.19 3.58
CA GLY A 193 -14.76 -10.63 3.38
C GLY A 193 -13.65 -11.26 4.22
N ILE A 194 -13.33 -12.53 3.97
CA ILE A 194 -12.26 -13.24 4.67
C ILE A 194 -11.02 -13.18 3.81
N PHE A 195 -9.93 -12.66 4.36
CA PHE A 195 -8.62 -12.71 3.69
C PHE A 195 -7.77 -13.82 4.29
N ARG A 196 -6.91 -14.40 3.46
CA ARG A 196 -5.98 -15.44 3.88
C ARG A 196 -4.64 -15.24 3.19
N PHE A 197 -3.59 -15.41 3.98
CA PHE A 197 -2.25 -15.61 3.45
C PHE A 197 -1.92 -17.10 3.42
N THR A 198 -1.31 -17.56 2.35
CA THR A 198 -0.67 -18.89 2.30
C THR A 198 0.78 -18.70 1.91
N GLU A 199 1.67 -19.41 2.57
CA GLU A 199 3.11 -19.36 2.33
C GLU A 199 3.56 -20.70 1.74
N ASN A 200 4.44 -20.63 0.74
CA ASN A 200 5.14 -21.76 0.17
C ASN A 200 6.52 -21.32 -0.32
N ASP A 201 7.58 -21.92 0.21
CA ASP A 201 8.98 -21.70 -0.18
C ASP A 201 9.43 -20.23 -0.17
N GLY A 202 9.05 -19.48 0.87
CA GLY A 202 9.36 -18.07 1.06
C GLY A 202 8.45 -17.11 0.26
N VAL A 203 7.48 -17.63 -0.49
CA VAL A 203 6.51 -16.85 -1.27
C VAL A 203 5.15 -16.85 -0.58
N TRP A 204 4.59 -15.66 -0.39
CA TRP A 204 3.31 -15.42 0.25
C TRP A 204 2.24 -15.09 -0.79
N TYR A 205 1.10 -15.76 -0.73
CA TYR A 205 -0.05 -15.58 -1.60
C TYR A 205 -1.19 -14.97 -0.81
N ASN A 206 -1.80 -13.91 -1.33
CA ASN A 206 -3.00 -13.31 -0.76
C ASN A 206 -4.24 -13.74 -1.56
N GLU A 207 -5.22 -14.27 -0.86
CA GLU A 207 -6.54 -14.57 -1.40
C GLU A 207 -7.65 -13.98 -0.53
N LYS A 208 -8.78 -13.72 -1.17
CA LYS A 208 -10.00 -13.24 -0.53
C LYS A 208 -11.15 -14.17 -0.84
N ILE A 209 -11.79 -14.69 0.20
CA ILE A 209 -13.09 -15.35 0.13
C ILE A 209 -14.16 -14.26 0.23
N ARG A 210 -14.95 -14.14 -0.83
CA ARG A 210 -15.99 -13.13 -1.01
C ARG A 210 -17.33 -13.65 -0.51
N ARG A 211 -18.27 -12.74 -0.28
CA ARG A 211 -19.69 -13.08 -0.09
C ARG A 211 -20.38 -13.28 -1.42
N LYS A 212 -21.61 -13.80 -1.38
CA LYS A 212 -22.50 -13.79 -2.55
C LYS A 212 -22.79 -12.34 -2.95
N GLN A 213 -23.08 -12.12 -4.23
CA GLN A 213 -23.44 -10.81 -4.73
C GLN A 213 -24.88 -10.80 -5.22
N TYR A 214 -25.64 -9.81 -4.78
CA TYR A 214 -26.93 -9.45 -5.34
C TYR A 214 -26.77 -8.23 -6.24
N ILE A 215 -27.21 -8.35 -7.50
CA ILE A 215 -27.18 -7.28 -8.49
C ILE A 215 -28.63 -6.90 -8.81
N PRO A 216 -29.16 -5.79 -8.26
CA PRO A 216 -30.56 -5.40 -8.46
C PRO A 216 -30.88 -5.14 -9.93
N ASN A 217 -29.96 -4.48 -10.65
CA ASN A 217 -30.11 -4.22 -12.08
C ASN A 217 -29.53 -5.38 -12.91
N GLN A 218 -30.40 -6.26 -13.37
CA GLN A 218 -30.00 -7.47 -14.09
C GLN A 218 -29.29 -7.22 -15.42
N HIS A 219 -29.35 -6.01 -15.98
CA HIS A 219 -28.56 -5.64 -17.15
C HIS A 219 -27.04 -5.77 -16.90
N PHE A 220 -26.60 -5.68 -15.64
CA PHE A 220 -25.20 -5.77 -15.25
C PHE A 220 -24.78 -7.15 -14.72
N SER A 221 -25.68 -8.15 -14.71
CA SER A 221 -25.37 -9.49 -14.19
C SER A 221 -24.17 -10.16 -14.88
N ASP A 222 -23.90 -9.80 -16.13
CA ASP A 222 -22.77 -10.30 -16.93
C ASP A 222 -21.65 -9.28 -17.17
N SER A 223 -21.64 -8.19 -16.40
CA SER A 223 -20.58 -7.17 -16.47
C SER A 223 -19.18 -7.78 -16.30
N ASP A 224 -18.22 -7.32 -17.11
CA ASP A 224 -16.80 -7.69 -16.98
C ASP A 224 -16.18 -7.12 -15.69
N LEU A 225 -16.84 -6.14 -15.06
CA LEU A 225 -16.44 -5.54 -13.79
C LEU A 225 -16.87 -6.37 -12.57
N LEU A 226 -17.57 -7.50 -12.78
CA LEU A 226 -17.91 -8.45 -11.73
C LEU A 226 -16.91 -9.60 -11.67
N GLU A 227 -16.28 -9.77 -10.51
CA GLU A 227 -15.67 -11.05 -10.16
C GLU A 227 -16.77 -12.05 -9.81
N LYS A 228 -16.75 -13.23 -10.44
CA LYS A 228 -17.75 -14.28 -10.23
C LYS A 228 -17.23 -15.40 -9.32
N ARG A 229 -15.91 -15.48 -9.12
CA ARG A 229 -15.30 -16.48 -8.25
C ARG A 229 -15.52 -16.13 -6.78
N LEU A 230 -15.85 -17.15 -5.98
CA LEU A 230 -16.01 -17.01 -4.53
C LEU A 230 -14.65 -16.73 -3.86
N CYS A 231 -13.63 -17.52 -4.21
CA CYS A 231 -12.26 -17.26 -3.81
C CYS A 231 -11.52 -16.51 -4.93
N ARG A 232 -11.06 -15.30 -4.63
CA ARG A 232 -10.31 -14.44 -5.53
C ARG A 232 -8.85 -14.39 -5.09
N LYS A 233 -7.95 -14.82 -5.96
CA LYS A 233 -6.50 -14.57 -5.83
C LYS A 233 -6.23 -13.09 -6.08
N LEU A 234 -5.44 -12.44 -5.22
CA LEU A 234 -5.13 -11.02 -5.31
C LEU A 234 -3.72 -10.79 -5.85
N TYR A 235 -2.71 -11.24 -5.10
CA TYR A 235 -1.31 -11.10 -5.47
C TYR A 235 -0.45 -12.12 -4.72
N PHE A 236 0.79 -12.31 -5.17
CA PHE A 236 1.84 -12.93 -4.35
C PHE A 236 3.00 -11.96 -4.13
N PHE A 237 3.79 -12.20 -3.08
CA PHE A 237 4.96 -11.39 -2.72
C PHE A 237 6.00 -12.21 -1.97
N SER A 238 7.23 -11.71 -1.92
CA SER A 238 8.28 -12.19 -1.03
C SER A 238 8.53 -11.15 0.07
N LEU A 239 9.22 -11.55 1.14
CA LEU A 239 9.59 -10.65 2.23
C LEU A 239 10.87 -9.85 1.97
N GLU A 240 11.35 -9.86 0.72
CA GLU A 240 12.54 -9.12 0.29
C GLU A 240 12.27 -7.60 0.42
N PRO A 241 13.06 -6.86 1.21
CA PRO A 241 12.92 -5.42 1.32
C PRO A 241 13.12 -4.72 -0.01
N ARG A 242 12.24 -3.76 -0.29
CA ARG A 242 12.30 -2.90 -1.48
C ARG A 242 12.42 -1.44 -1.09
N THR A 243 12.79 -0.63 -2.07
CA THR A 243 12.68 0.83 -2.06
C THR A 243 11.70 1.27 -3.13
N VAL A 244 11.22 2.51 -3.04
CA VAL A 244 10.33 3.08 -4.08
C VAL A 244 11.03 3.14 -5.44
N ALA A 245 12.35 3.33 -5.46
CA ALA A 245 13.15 3.35 -6.69
C ALA A 245 13.07 2.02 -7.47
N ASP A 246 12.87 0.89 -6.78
CA ASP A 246 12.72 -0.43 -7.41
C ASP A 246 11.45 -0.54 -8.27
N PHE A 247 10.51 0.40 -8.12
CA PHE A 247 9.26 0.47 -8.87
C PHE A 247 9.28 1.52 -9.99
N GLN A 248 10.39 2.25 -10.19
CA GLN A 248 10.44 3.34 -11.16
C GLN A 248 10.16 2.87 -12.59
N PHE A 249 10.73 1.73 -12.97
CA PHE A 249 10.47 1.13 -14.28
C PHE A 249 9.00 0.72 -14.42
N GLN A 250 8.42 0.09 -13.39
CA GLN A 250 7.04 -0.38 -13.41
C GLN A 250 6.06 0.79 -13.41
N CYS A 251 6.35 1.87 -12.71
CA CYS A 251 5.60 3.12 -12.77
C CYS A 251 5.54 3.64 -14.21
N THR A 252 6.68 3.78 -14.88
CA THR A 252 6.72 4.18 -16.30
C THR A 252 5.96 3.20 -17.19
N TYR A 253 6.25 1.90 -17.08
CA TYR A 253 5.60 0.88 -17.91
C TYR A 253 4.08 0.86 -17.72
N LEU A 254 3.58 0.89 -16.49
CA LEU A 254 2.15 0.79 -16.19
C LEU A 254 1.37 2.02 -16.64
N GLN A 255 1.98 3.21 -16.71
CA GLN A 255 1.28 4.40 -17.18
C GLN A 255 1.36 4.64 -18.69
N THR A 256 2.28 3.98 -19.41
CA THR A 256 2.45 4.19 -20.86
C THR A 256 2.19 2.96 -21.71
N SER A 257 2.32 1.74 -21.17
CA SER A 257 2.16 0.53 -21.96
C SER A 257 0.70 0.38 -22.43
N PRO A 258 0.46 0.11 -23.72
CA PRO A 258 -0.89 -0.16 -24.22
C PRO A 258 -1.46 -1.46 -23.64
N ASP A 259 -0.64 -2.34 -23.05
CA ASP A 259 -1.08 -3.57 -22.40
C ASP A 259 -1.44 -3.40 -20.92
N SER A 260 -1.16 -2.23 -20.35
CA SER A 260 -1.47 -1.95 -18.95
C SER A 260 -2.97 -1.78 -18.72
N LEU A 261 -3.49 -2.36 -17.64
CA LEU A 261 -4.84 -2.05 -17.15
C LEU A 261 -5.05 -0.53 -17.01
N PHE A 262 -4.04 0.17 -16.51
CA PHE A 262 -4.13 1.58 -16.16
C PHE A 262 -4.20 2.52 -17.37
N THR A 263 -3.86 2.05 -18.57
CA THR A 263 -4.06 2.81 -19.82
C THR A 263 -5.37 2.44 -20.51
N LYS A 264 -5.92 1.25 -20.22
CA LYS A 264 -7.17 0.74 -20.81
C LYS A 264 -8.43 1.09 -20.02
N LYS A 265 -8.30 1.42 -18.73
CA LYS A 265 -9.41 1.81 -17.85
C LYS A 265 -9.05 3.03 -17.02
N SER A 266 -9.90 4.05 -17.01
CA SER A 266 -9.88 5.10 -16.00
C SER A 266 -10.61 4.57 -14.76
N ILE A 267 -9.96 4.61 -13.61
CA ILE A 267 -10.40 3.97 -12.38
C ILE A 267 -10.26 4.97 -11.24
N CYS A 268 -11.31 5.09 -10.44
CA CYS A 268 -11.26 5.74 -9.14
C CYS A 268 -12.11 4.92 -8.16
N SER A 269 -11.54 4.46 -7.05
CA SER A 269 -12.27 3.71 -6.01
C SER A 269 -11.97 4.24 -4.62
N ILE A 270 -12.99 4.26 -3.77
CA ILE A 270 -12.87 4.69 -2.37
C ILE A 270 -13.71 3.78 -1.47
N GLN A 271 -13.17 3.41 -0.31
CA GLN A 271 -13.91 2.65 0.68
C GLN A 271 -14.89 3.56 1.43
N THR A 272 -16.05 3.03 1.80
CA THR A 272 -17.04 3.72 2.63
C THR A 272 -17.08 3.11 4.03
N THR A 273 -18.03 3.51 4.86
CA THR A 273 -18.23 2.95 6.19
C THR A 273 -18.76 1.51 6.16
N ASN A 274 -19.44 1.12 5.09
CA ASN A 274 -20.12 -0.17 4.95
C ASN A 274 -19.83 -0.87 3.60
N GLY A 275 -18.88 -0.39 2.81
CA GLY A 275 -18.81 -0.75 1.41
C GLY A 275 -17.65 -0.11 0.66
N PHE A 276 -17.78 -0.01 -0.65
CA PHE A 276 -16.92 0.83 -1.47
C PHE A 276 -17.71 1.35 -2.66
N ARG A 277 -17.18 2.39 -3.29
CA ARG A 277 -17.65 2.85 -4.59
C ARG A 277 -16.48 2.91 -5.56
N ALA A 278 -16.74 2.64 -6.83
CA ALA A 278 -15.76 2.69 -7.90
C ALA A 278 -16.38 3.32 -9.15
N LEU A 279 -15.67 4.25 -9.77
CA LEU A 279 -15.99 4.80 -11.07
C LEU A 279 -14.96 4.28 -12.08
N ILE A 280 -15.45 3.53 -13.07
CA ILE A 280 -14.62 2.90 -14.11
C ILE A 280 -15.13 3.35 -15.48
N GLY A 281 -14.39 4.21 -16.16
CA GLY A 281 -14.92 4.97 -17.31
C GLY A 281 -16.18 5.72 -16.92
N TRP A 282 -17.31 5.33 -17.52
CA TRP A 282 -18.64 5.90 -17.26
C TRP A 282 -19.49 5.07 -16.30
N THR A 283 -18.96 3.98 -15.74
CA THR A 283 -19.74 3.08 -14.89
C THR A 283 -19.42 3.34 -13.42
N LEU A 284 -20.38 3.91 -12.69
CA LEU A 284 -20.34 3.98 -11.24
C LEU A 284 -20.86 2.65 -10.66
N ILE A 285 -20.07 2.08 -9.77
CA ILE A 285 -20.37 0.86 -9.02
C ILE A 285 -20.38 1.22 -7.54
N GLU A 286 -21.47 0.89 -6.85
CA GLU A 286 -21.59 1.06 -5.40
C GLU A 286 -21.86 -0.30 -4.78
N THR A 287 -20.97 -0.75 -3.89
CA THR A 287 -21.11 -2.03 -3.20
C THR A 287 -21.33 -1.78 -1.72
N THR A 288 -22.40 -2.35 -1.16
CA THR A 288 -22.61 -2.42 0.29
C THR A 288 -22.31 -3.83 0.76
N TYR A 289 -21.34 -3.98 1.65
CA TYR A 289 -20.92 -5.25 2.21
C TYR A 289 -21.97 -5.78 3.20
N ASN A 290 -22.22 -7.09 3.13
CA ASN A 290 -23.11 -7.80 4.05
C ASN A 290 -24.49 -7.12 4.21
N TYR A 291 -25.05 -6.65 3.09
CA TYR A 291 -26.37 -6.01 3.00
C TYR A 291 -27.49 -6.91 3.53
N LYS A 292 -27.37 -8.20 3.22
CA LYS A 292 -28.13 -9.28 3.85
C LYS A 292 -27.13 -10.37 4.23
N GLU A 293 -27.49 -11.21 5.20
CA GLU A 293 -26.62 -12.28 5.73
C GLU A 293 -25.86 -13.02 4.61
N ASP A 294 -24.52 -12.92 4.66
CA ASP A 294 -23.57 -13.49 3.70
C ASP A 294 -23.76 -13.02 2.23
N MET A 295 -24.23 -11.79 2.04
CA MET A 295 -24.53 -11.23 0.72
C MET A 295 -24.25 -9.74 0.62
N ASP A 296 -23.37 -9.37 -0.30
CA ASP A 296 -23.12 -7.99 -0.70
C ASP A 296 -24.14 -7.57 -1.76
N VAL A 297 -24.58 -6.30 -1.76
CA VAL A 297 -25.35 -5.73 -2.88
C VAL A 297 -24.42 -4.88 -3.73
N VAL A 298 -24.53 -5.02 -5.06
CA VAL A 298 -23.73 -4.28 -6.05
C VAL A 298 -24.65 -3.54 -6.99
N GLU A 299 -24.63 -2.22 -6.90
CA GLU A 299 -25.43 -1.31 -7.71
C GLU A 299 -24.57 -0.71 -8.82
N PHE A 300 -25.15 -0.60 -10.01
CA PHE A 300 -24.49 -0.08 -11.20
C PHE A 300 -25.29 1.07 -11.79
N THR A 301 -24.60 2.15 -12.09
CA THR A 301 -25.14 3.33 -12.78
C THR A 301 -24.23 3.67 -13.95
N THR A 302 -24.78 3.79 -15.16
CA THR A 302 -24.05 4.34 -16.31
C THR A 302 -24.27 5.84 -16.34
N LEU A 303 -23.17 6.59 -16.33
CA LEU A 303 -23.14 8.03 -16.36
C LEU A 303 -23.03 8.54 -17.80
N GLN A 304 -23.60 9.71 -18.07
CA GLN A 304 -23.27 10.49 -19.25
C GLN A 304 -21.91 11.17 -19.07
N GLU A 305 -21.27 11.57 -20.16
CA GLU A 305 -19.96 12.23 -20.16
C GLU A 305 -19.92 13.43 -19.20
N GLU A 306 -20.99 14.25 -19.21
CA GLU A 306 -21.09 15.48 -18.42
C GLU A 306 -21.26 15.21 -16.90
N GLU A 307 -21.63 13.98 -16.52
CA GLU A 307 -21.86 13.58 -15.13
C GLU A 307 -20.60 13.03 -14.45
N VAL A 308 -19.58 12.67 -15.21
CA VAL A 308 -18.38 11.97 -14.70
C VAL A 308 -17.60 12.83 -13.71
N GLU A 309 -17.21 14.05 -14.10
CA GLU A 309 -16.41 14.93 -13.23
C GLU A 309 -17.21 15.38 -12.00
N LYS A 310 -18.49 15.70 -12.16
CA LYS A 310 -19.38 16.00 -11.02
C LYS A 310 -19.48 14.82 -10.06
N THR A 311 -19.56 13.59 -10.57
CA THR A 311 -19.57 12.39 -9.73
C THR A 311 -18.24 12.21 -8.99
N LEU A 312 -17.09 12.52 -9.62
CA LEU A 312 -15.79 12.51 -8.95
C LEU A 312 -15.74 13.51 -7.77
N GLU A 313 -16.28 14.71 -7.96
CA GLU A 313 -16.37 15.71 -6.90
C GLU A 313 -17.30 15.25 -5.78
N ASP A 314 -18.55 14.95 -6.11
CA ASP A 314 -19.62 14.64 -5.13
C ASP A 314 -19.35 13.33 -4.36
N LYS A 315 -18.84 12.30 -5.05
CA LYS A 315 -18.71 10.95 -4.48
C LYS A 315 -17.29 10.57 -4.07
N PHE A 316 -16.25 11.16 -4.66
CA PHE A 316 -14.87 10.80 -4.37
C PHE A 316 -14.07 11.96 -3.78
N ASN A 317 -14.66 13.16 -3.69
CA ASN A 317 -13.99 14.38 -3.25
C ASN A 317 -12.72 14.65 -4.10
N ILE A 318 -12.81 14.39 -5.41
CA ILE A 318 -11.76 14.64 -6.38
C ILE A 318 -12.17 15.82 -7.26
N ALA A 319 -11.35 16.87 -7.26
CA ALA A 319 -11.40 17.92 -8.26
C ALA A 319 -10.20 17.75 -9.22
N LEU A 320 -10.44 17.83 -10.52
CA LEU A 320 -9.42 17.69 -11.55
C LEU A 320 -8.98 19.07 -12.07
N GLU A 321 -7.69 19.23 -12.34
CA GLU A 321 -7.14 20.47 -12.90
C GLU A 321 -7.20 20.49 -14.44
N ARG A 322 -7.40 19.32 -15.04
CA ARG A 322 -7.46 19.10 -16.48
C ARG A 322 -8.64 18.19 -16.78
N LYS A 323 -9.27 18.41 -17.94
CA LYS A 323 -10.39 17.60 -18.41
C LYS A 323 -10.02 16.12 -18.42
N LEU A 324 -10.87 15.29 -17.84
CA LEU A 324 -10.76 13.83 -17.90
C LEU A 324 -11.20 13.32 -19.27
N VAL A 325 -10.51 12.32 -19.79
CA VAL A 325 -11.00 11.48 -20.90
C VAL A 325 -11.29 10.10 -20.33
N PRO A 326 -12.56 9.77 -19.99
CA PRO A 326 -12.88 8.48 -19.43
C PRO A 326 -12.61 7.36 -20.44
N ILE A 327 -12.16 6.20 -19.96
CA ILE A 327 -11.94 5.04 -20.81
C ILE A 327 -12.33 3.77 -20.06
N ASN A 328 -12.99 2.85 -20.76
CA ASN A 328 -13.32 1.53 -20.25
C ASN A 328 -13.31 0.50 -21.40
N ASP A 329 -12.13 0.00 -21.74
CA ASP A 329 -12.00 -1.11 -22.69
C ASP A 329 -12.54 -2.40 -22.07
N LYS A 330 -13.71 -2.84 -22.56
CA LYS A 330 -14.44 -4.04 -22.07
C LYS A 330 -13.65 -5.35 -22.27
N GLY A 331 -12.59 -5.36 -23.07
CA GLY A 331 -11.69 -6.50 -23.23
C GLY A 331 -10.61 -6.60 -22.16
N ALA A 332 -10.43 -5.56 -21.33
CA ALA A 332 -9.24 -5.38 -20.51
C ALA A 332 -9.51 -5.50 -19.01
N TYR A 333 -9.22 -6.67 -18.42
CA TYR A 333 -9.22 -6.94 -16.98
C TYR A 333 -10.59 -6.89 -16.26
N LYS A 334 -10.83 -7.85 -15.36
CA LYS A 334 -11.96 -7.84 -14.42
C LYS A 334 -11.53 -7.24 -13.09
N ILE A 335 -12.31 -6.30 -12.55
CA ILE A 335 -11.94 -5.49 -11.38
C ILE A 335 -12.37 -6.14 -10.06
#